data_AF-A0A858XDR4-F1
#
_entry.id   AF-A0A858XDR4-F1
#
_cell.length_a   1.000
_cell.length_b   1.000
_cell.length_c   1.000
_cell.angle_alpha   90.00
_cell.angle_beta   90.00
_cell.angle_gamma   90.00
#
_symmetry.space_group_name_H-M   'P 1'
#
loop_
_entity.id
_entity.type
_entity.pdbx_description
1 polymer ?
#
loop_
_entity_poly.entity_id
_entity_poly.type
_entity_poly.pdbx_seq_one_letter_code
_entity_poly.pdbx_strand_id
1 'polypeptide(L)' 'MFGIEQVADKATKAAFDPHLRVGMPFDRLACENGLIARCMGDVPGFSPPLIVNEAELDEIAERCTTSLRQLERELRMA' A
#
# COMPACT_ATOMS: atom_id res chain seq x y z
N MET A 1 1.52 14.22 5.28
CA MET A 1 1.03 12.84 5.48
C MET A 1 -0.05 12.57 4.45
N PHE A 2 0.02 11.44 3.76
CA PHE A 2 -1.04 10.97 2.86
C PHE A 2 -1.29 9.47 3.07
N GLY A 3 -2.43 8.97 2.59
CA GLY A 3 -2.76 7.55 2.63
C GLY A 3 -3.45 7.13 1.34
N ILE A 4 -3.37 5.84 1.04
CA ILE A 4 -3.97 5.26 -0.16
C ILE A 4 -5.02 4.24 0.30
N GLU A 5 -6.30 4.58 0.21
CA GLU A 5 -7.35 3.64 0.61
C GLU A 5 -7.48 2.51 -0.42
N GLN A 6 -7.32 1.26 0.04
CA GLN A 6 -7.48 0.08 -0.79
C GLN A 6 -8.95 -0.34 -0.79
N VAL A 7 -9.55 -0.41 -1.98
CA VAL A 7 -10.97 -0.74 -2.19
C VAL A 7 -11.12 -1.88 -3.18
N ALA A 8 -12.15 -2.70 -2.97
CA ALA A 8 -12.49 -3.82 -3.86
C ALA A 8 -13.03 -3.32 -5.20
N ASP A 9 -13.76 -2.20 -5.20
CA ASP A 9 -14.29 -1.58 -6.40
C ASP A 9 -14.04 -0.06 -6.38
N LYS A 10 -13.36 0.44 -7.42
CA LYS A 10 -12.95 1.85 -7.51
C LYS A 10 -14.10 2.80 -7.85
N ALA A 11 -15.16 2.32 -8.52
CA ALA A 11 -16.28 3.16 -8.95
C ALA A 11 -17.22 3.46 -7.77
N THR A 12 -17.50 2.45 -6.97
CA THR A 12 -18.40 2.49 -5.81
C THR A 12 -17.66 2.79 -4.52
N LYS A 13 -16.33 2.64 -4.50
CA LYS A 13 -15.48 2.69 -3.30
C LYS A 13 -15.85 1.61 -2.27
N ALA A 14 -16.40 0.49 -2.74
CA ALA A 14 -16.72 -0.63 -1.87
C ALA A 14 -15.43 -1.15 -1.19
N ALA A 15 -15.47 -1.24 0.14
CA ALA A 15 -14.37 -1.78 0.92
C ALA A 15 -14.17 -3.28 0.61
N PHE A 16 -12.96 -3.77 0.87
CA PHE A 16 -12.71 -5.21 0.88
C PHE A 16 -13.44 -5.91 2.02
N ASP A 17 -13.64 -7.23 1.90
CA ASP A 17 -14.10 -8.05 3.02
C ASP A 17 -13.07 -7.94 4.17
N PRO A 18 -13.49 -7.56 5.40
CA PRO A 18 -12.59 -7.46 6.56
C PRO A 18 -11.80 -8.73 6.87
N HIS A 19 -12.26 -9.91 6.42
CA HIS A 19 -11.56 -11.19 6.61
C HIS A 19 -10.29 -11.29 5.77
N LEU A 20 -10.20 -10.57 4.64
CA LEU A 20 -9.01 -10.52 3.78
C LEU A 20 -7.85 -9.76 4.43
N ARG A 21 -8.14 -8.84 5.36
CA ARG A 21 -7.14 -8.04 6.09
C ARG A 21 -6.08 -7.41 5.18
N VAL A 22 -6.50 -6.83 4.06
CA VAL A 22 -5.66 -6.43 2.93
C VAL A 22 -4.48 -5.53 3.32
N GLY A 23 -4.63 -4.72 4.37
CA GLY A 23 -3.54 -3.93 4.94
C GLY A 23 -2.33 -4.77 5.42
N MET A 24 -2.55 -5.92 6.06
CA MET A 24 -1.44 -6.73 6.60
C MET A 24 -0.54 -7.34 5.50
N PRO A 25 -1.08 -7.98 4.45
CA PRO A 25 -0.27 -8.44 3.31
C PRO A 25 0.46 -7.29 2.61
N PHE A 26 -0.18 -6.12 2.46
CA PHE A 26 0.50 -4.95 1.90
C PHE A 26 1.70 -4.54 2.74
N ASP A 27 1.53 -4.42 4.06
CA ASP A 27 2.59 -4.02 4.99
C ASP A 27 3.82 -4.95 4.88
N ARG A 28 3.58 -6.26 4.82
CA ARG A 28 4.61 -7.28 4.60
C ARG A 28 5.34 -7.08 3.27
N LEU A 29 4.59 -7.00 2.16
CA LEU A 29 5.16 -6.85 0.81
C LEU A 29 5.93 -5.53 0.67
N ALA A 30 5.42 -4.44 1.22
CA ALA A 30 6.10 -3.15 1.24
C ALA A 30 7.45 -3.27 1.97
N CYS A 31 7.46 -3.89 3.15
CA CYS A 31 8.68 -4.10 3.92
C CYS A 31 9.70 -4.97 3.16
N GLU A 32 9.25 -6.06 2.53
CA GLU A 32 10.08 -6.93 1.66
C GLU A 32 10.69 -6.16 0.48
N ASN A 33 9.96 -5.18 -0.08
CA ASN A 33 10.43 -4.31 -1.16
C ASN A 33 11.24 -3.08 -0.66
N GLY A 34 11.57 -3.01 0.63
CA GLY A 34 12.37 -1.93 1.21
C GLY A 34 11.60 -0.65 1.49
N LEU A 35 10.28 -0.72 1.65
CA LEU A 35 9.41 0.42 1.98
C LEU A 35 8.70 0.19 3.32
N ILE A 36 8.97 1.07 4.28
CA ILE A 36 8.22 1.08 5.53
C ILE A 36 7.00 1.99 5.36
N ALA A 37 5.82 1.39 5.33
CA ALA A 37 4.53 2.07 5.42
C ALA A 37 3.88 1.74 6.77
N ARG A 38 2.86 2.51 7.16
CA ARG A 38 1.99 2.12 8.29
C ARG A 38 0.58 1.87 7.76
N CYS A 39 0.12 0.63 7.82
CA CYS A 39 -1.26 0.31 7.47
C CYS A 39 -2.21 0.63 8.64
N MET A 40 -3.19 1.50 8.39
CA MET A 40 -4.28 1.83 9.31
C MET A 40 -5.55 1.15 8.79
N GLY A 41 -5.77 -0.11 9.19
CA GLY A 41 -6.70 -0.97 8.47
C GLY A 41 -6.18 -1.24 7.05
N ASP A 42 -7.03 -1.04 6.04
CA ASP A 42 -6.67 -1.25 4.63
C ASP A 42 -6.11 0.00 3.94
N VAL A 43 -5.66 1.00 4.73
CA VAL A 43 -5.10 2.26 4.23
C VAL A 43 -3.61 2.34 4.58
N PRO A 44 -2.69 2.10 3.63
CA PRO A 44 -1.27 2.38 3.82
C PRO A 44 -1.05 3.89 3.91
N GLY A 45 -0.46 4.33 5.02
CA GLY A 45 -0.11 5.71 5.28
C GLY A 45 1.39 5.98 5.08
N PHE A 46 1.69 7.15 4.52
CA PHE A 46 3.03 7.63 4.22
C PHE A 46 3.27 9.00 4.86
N SER A 47 4.40 9.10 5.56
CA SER A 47 4.87 10.33 6.19
C SER A 47 6.40 10.34 6.18
N PRO A 48 7.04 10.52 5.01
CA PRO A 48 8.49 10.54 4.92
C PRO A 48 9.07 11.69 5.74
N PRO A 49 10.38 11.64 6.08
CA PRO A 49 11.07 12.75 6.71
C PRO A 49 10.97 14.05 5.90
N LEU A 50 11.00 15.20 6.56
CA LEU A 50 10.89 16.51 5.89
C LEU A 50 12.11 16.87 5.03
N ILE A 51 13.20 16.12 5.16
CA ILE A 51 14.44 16.28 4.37
C ILE A 51 14.43 15.49 3.06
N VAL A 52 13.35 14.75 2.77
CA VAL A 52 13.22 13.91 1.57
C VAL A 52 13.32 14.75 0.29
N ASN A 53 14.00 14.25 -0.73
CA ASN A 53 14.11 14.87 -2.04
C ASN A 53 13.22 14.20 -3.10
N GLU A 54 13.12 14.79 -4.30
CA GLU A 54 12.26 14.29 -5.38
C GLU A 54 12.60 12.86 -5.83
N ALA A 55 13.89 12.52 -5.94
CA ALA A 55 14.31 11.18 -6.35
C ALA A 55 13.96 10.11 -5.29
N GLU A 56 14.04 10.45 -4.00
CA GLU A 56 13.61 9.57 -2.92
C GLU A 56 12.08 9.41 -2.89
N LEU A 57 11.31 10.44 -3.27
CA LEU A 57 9.86 10.34 -3.43
C LEU A 57 9.49 9.41 -4.59
N ASP A 58 10.21 9.49 -5.71
CA ASP A 58 10.03 8.56 -6.83
C ASP A 58 10.34 7.11 -6.42
N GLU A 59 11.39 6.89 -5.63
CA GLU A 59 11.73 5.57 -5.08
C GLU A 59 10.62 5.03 -4.15
N ILE A 60 10.06 5.88 -3.29
CA ILE A 60 8.90 5.51 -2.46
C ILE A 60 7.70 5.12 -3.33
N ALA A 61 7.40 5.90 -4.36
CA ALA A 61 6.29 5.65 -5.27
C ALA A 61 6.46 4.35 -6.07
N GLU A 62 7.67 4.06 -6.54
CA GLU A 62 7.99 2.84 -7.27
C GLU A 62 7.87 1.59 -6.38
N ARG A 63 8.41 1.65 -5.16
CA ARG A 63 8.28 0.56 -4.18
C ARG A 63 6.83 0.33 -3.77
N CYS A 64 6.07 1.40 -3.57
CA CYS A 64 4.63 1.32 -3.27
C CYS A 64 3.88 0.65 -4.44
N THR A 65 4.16 1.09 -5.67
CA THR A 65 3.55 0.53 -6.89
C THR A 65 3.86 -0.95 -7.06
N THR A 66 5.12 -1.33 -6.85
CA THR A 66 5.55 -2.75 -6.90
C THR A 66 4.79 -3.59 -5.88
N SER A 67 4.67 -3.10 -4.65
CA SER A 67 3.97 -3.78 -3.56
C SER A 67 2.46 -3.91 -3.82
N LEU A 68 1.81 -2.84 -4.33
CA LEU A 68 0.40 -2.88 -4.73
C LEU A 68 0.15 -3.90 -5.85
N ARG A 69 1.03 -3.96 -6.85
CA ARG A 69 0.92 -4.93 -7.96
C ARG A 69 1.13 -6.37 -7.50
N GLN A 70 2.02 -6.60 -6.53
CA GLN A 70 2.19 -7.92 -5.91
C GLN A 70 0.94 -8.32 -5.14
N LEU A 71 0.40 -7.42 -4.33
CA LEU A 71 -0.82 -7.65 -3.57
C LEU A 71 -2.01 -7.96 -4.48
N GLU A 72 -2.21 -7.19 -5.55
CA GLU A 72 -3.27 -7.43 -6.52
C GLU A 72 -3.19 -8.85 -7.11
N ARG A 73 -1.98 -9.37 -7.35
CA ARG A 73 -1.79 -10.75 -7.81
C ARG A 73 -2.10 -11.77 -6.71
N GLU A 74 -1.67 -11.54 -5.47
CA GLU A 74 -2.00 -12.42 -4.34
C GLU A 74 -3.51 -12.53 -4.13
N LEU A 75 -4.23 -11.40 -4.16
CA LEU A 75 -5.68 -11.35 -3.97
C LEU A 75 -6.48 -11.99 -5.11
N ARG A 76 -5.93 -12.04 -6.33
CA ARG A 76 -6.59 -12.73 -7.47
C ARG A 76 -6.40 -14.24 -7.45
N MET A 77 -5.44 -14.76 -6.68
CA MET A 77 -5.16 -16.18 -6.56
C MET A 77 -5.78 -16.83 -5.32
N ALA A 78 -6.28 -16.01 -4.38
CA ALA A 78 -7.02 -16.42 -3.20
C ALA A 78 -8.52 -16.57 -3.50
#